data_AF-A0A1B6GJB4-F1
#
_entry.id   AF-A0A1B6GJB4-F1
#
_cell.length_a   1.000
_cell.length_b   1.000
_cell.length_c   1.000
_cell.angle_alpha   90.00
_cell.angle_beta   90.00
_cell.angle_gamma   90.00
#
_symmetry.space_group_name_H-M   'P 1'
#
loop_
_entity.id
_entity.type
_entity.pdbx_description
1 polymer ?
#
loop_
_entity_poly.entity_id
_entity_poly.type
_entity_poly.pdbx_seq_one_letter_code
_entity_poly.pdbx_strand_id
1 'polypeptide(L)'
;MESVHVELLNKEELIYELRFRGIDSTDGNVAELRKTLRSVIKLKVKGNYANLKETLSFPAEISHISNQIDLLNIKASEYDESTSKVELVRCNVKANHYSTRIENLCKIFKIYSRK
;
A
#
# COMPACT_ATOMS: atom_id res chain seq x y z
N MET A 1 -9.40 -11.03 -2.69
CA MET A 1 -8.39 -10.12 -2.11
C MET A 1 -7.10 -10.89 -2.09
N GLU A 2 -6.20 -10.58 -3.00
CA GLU A 2 -4.85 -11.16 -3.00
C GLU A 2 -4.18 -10.93 -1.65
N SER A 3 -3.35 -11.89 -1.26
CA SER A 3 -2.62 -11.86 0.00
C SER A 3 -1.73 -10.62 0.05
N VAL A 4 -1.93 -9.74 1.04
CA VAL A 4 -1.00 -8.63 1.29
C VAL A 4 0.36 -9.23 1.65
N HIS A 5 1.37 -9.01 0.82
CA HIS A 5 2.74 -9.46 1.04
C HIS A 5 3.43 -8.59 2.11
N VAL A 6 3.10 -8.84 3.38
CA VAL A 6 3.52 -8.04 4.54
C VAL A 6 5.05 -7.84 4.62
N GLU A 7 5.82 -8.83 4.19
CA GLU A 7 7.28 -8.80 4.13
C GLU A 7 7.85 -7.80 3.11
N LEU A 8 7.08 -7.45 2.08
CA LEU A 8 7.50 -6.53 1.02
C LEU A 8 7.13 -5.07 1.32
N LEU A 9 6.33 -4.83 2.37
CA LEU A 9 5.92 -3.51 2.79
C LEU A 9 7.01 -2.81 3.62
N ASN A 10 7.21 -1.53 3.34
CA ASN A 10 8.01 -0.59 4.10
C ASN A 10 7.21 -0.05 5.31
N LYS A 11 7.85 0.79 6.14
CA LYS A 11 7.22 1.33 7.36
C LYS A 11 5.91 2.09 7.06
N GLU A 12 5.92 2.96 6.07
CA GLU A 12 4.75 3.78 5.72
C GLU A 12 3.60 2.92 5.18
N GLU A 13 3.90 1.97 4.31
CA GLU A 13 2.92 1.03 3.74
C GLU A 13 2.29 0.16 4.84
N LEU A 14 3.08 -0.28 5.83
CA LEU A 14 2.57 -1.01 6.99
C LEU A 14 1.64 -0.15 7.85
N ILE A 15 2.01 1.11 8.10
CA ILE A 15 1.17 2.06 8.85
C ILE A 15 -0.15 2.28 8.11
N TYR A 16 -0.10 2.48 6.79
CA TYR A 16 -1.29 2.61 5.97
C TYR A 16 -2.22 1.39 6.09
N GLU A 17 -1.69 0.17 5.93
CA GLU A 17 -2.50 -1.06 5.99
C GLU A 17 -3.13 -1.30 7.37
N LEU A 18 -2.43 -0.91 8.44
CA LEU A 18 -2.96 -0.97 9.81
C LEU A 18 -4.09 0.04 10.00
N ARG A 19 -3.90 1.30 9.59
CA ARG A 19 -4.94 2.34 9.64
C ARG A 19 -6.14 2.00 8.77
N PHE A 20 -5.91 1.41 7.59
CA PHE A 20 -6.99 0.91 6.73
C PHE A 20 -7.87 -0.11 7.46
N ARG A 21 -7.31 -0.88 8.39
CA ARG A 21 -8.03 -1.84 9.25
C ARG A 21 -8.47 -1.24 10.59
N GLY A 22 -8.36 0.07 10.78
CA GLY A 22 -8.82 0.79 11.97
C GLY A 22 -7.87 0.69 13.16
N ILE A 23 -6.60 0.35 12.93
CA ILE A 23 -5.59 0.24 13.98
C ILE A 23 -4.71 1.46 13.91
N ASP A 24 -4.71 2.25 14.99
CA ASP A 24 -3.81 3.38 15.10
C ASP A 24 -2.43 2.86 15.47
N SER A 25 -1.48 3.00 14.55
CA SER A 25 -0.11 2.53 14.74
C SER A 25 0.83 3.53 14.07
N THR A 26 1.40 4.42 14.88
CA THR A 26 2.30 5.49 14.42
C THR A 26 3.76 5.21 14.76
N ASP A 27 4.03 4.48 15.85
CA ASP A 27 5.34 4.50 16.50
C ASP A 27 6.06 3.14 16.58
N GLY A 28 5.61 2.14 15.81
CA GLY A 28 6.27 0.83 15.75
C GLY A 28 7.51 0.81 14.85
N ASN A 29 8.48 -0.04 15.18
CA ASN A 29 9.50 -0.46 14.22
C ASN A 29 8.89 -1.40 13.15
N VAL A 30 9.57 -1.60 12.01
CA VAL A 30 9.05 -2.41 10.90
C VAL A 30 8.67 -3.83 11.33
N ALA A 31 9.44 -4.44 12.23
CA ALA A 31 9.19 -5.81 12.69
C ALA A 31 7.88 -5.90 13.52
N GLU A 32 7.66 -4.94 14.41
CA GLU A 32 6.44 -4.82 15.21
C GLU A 32 5.23 -4.56 14.33
N LEU A 33 5.32 -3.60 13.41
CA LEU A 33 4.23 -3.28 12.49
C LEU A 33 3.84 -4.50 11.64
N ARG A 34 4.82 -5.27 11.15
CA ARG A 34 4.57 -6.54 10.43
C ARG A 34 3.89 -7.58 11.31
N LYS A 35 4.33 -7.74 12.56
CA LYS A 35 3.74 -8.69 13.52
C LYS A 35 2.27 -8.32 13.79
N THR A 36 2.00 -7.04 14.02
CA THR A 36 0.65 -6.51 14.22
C THR A 36 -0.20 -6.76 12.98
N LEU A 37 0.25 -6.37 11.79
CA LEU A 37 -0.50 -6.55 10.55
C LEU A 37 -0.82 -8.02 10.28
N ARG A 38 0.13 -8.94 10.50
CA ARG A 38 -0.10 -10.39 10.39
C ARG A 38 -1.16 -10.90 11.36
N SER A 39 -1.13 -10.44 12.61
CA SER A 39 -2.14 -10.80 13.62
C SER A 39 -3.54 -10.36 13.16
N VAL A 40 -3.65 -9.14 12.66
CA VAL A 40 -4.90 -8.52 12.24
C VAL A 40 -5.47 -9.21 11.00
N ILE A 41 -4.62 -9.57 10.03
CA ILE A 41 -5.00 -10.40 8.88
C ILE A 41 -5.46 -11.78 9.34
N LYS A 42 -4.77 -12.41 10.28
CA LYS A 42 -5.16 -13.72 10.85
C LYS A 42 -6.54 -13.67 11.52
N LEU A 43 -6.86 -12.56 12.17
CA LEU A 43 -8.18 -12.28 12.75
C LEU A 43 -9.24 -11.91 11.71
N LYS A 44 -8.90 -11.90 10.41
CA LYS A 44 -9.79 -11.57 9.29
C LYS A 44 -10.41 -10.18 9.39
N VAL A 45 -9.71 -9.23 10.04
CA VAL A 45 -10.14 -7.83 10.08
C VAL A 45 -10.04 -7.27 8.65
N LYS A 46 -11.20 -6.87 8.11
CA LYS A 46 -11.28 -6.29 6.77
C LYS A 46 -10.86 -4.83 6.81
N GLY A 47 -10.18 -4.39 5.76
CA GLY A 47 -9.89 -2.97 5.56
C GLY A 47 -11.16 -2.19 5.18
N ASN A 48 -11.22 -0.94 5.63
CA ASN A 48 -12.28 0.00 5.34
C ASN A 48 -11.68 1.39 5.08
N TYR A 49 -11.95 1.95 3.90
CA TYR A 49 -11.42 3.25 3.49
C TYR A 49 -11.90 4.39 4.39
N ALA A 50 -13.05 4.22 5.07
CA ALA A 50 -13.57 5.20 6.02
C ALA A 50 -12.61 5.45 7.19
N ASN A 51 -11.80 4.46 7.57
CA ASN A 51 -10.82 4.58 8.65
C ASN A 51 -9.67 5.54 8.31
N LEU A 52 -9.49 5.86 7.02
CA LEU A 52 -8.40 6.71 6.53
C LEU A 52 -8.81 8.18 6.37
N LYS A 53 -10.10 8.49 6.46
CA LYS A 53 -10.71 9.77 6.03
C LYS A 53 -10.10 11.00 6.72
N GLU A 54 -9.74 10.88 7.99
CA GLU A 54 -9.18 12.00 8.78
C GLU A 54 -7.64 11.99 8.81
N THR A 55 -7.02 10.95 8.27
CA THR A 55 -5.56 10.75 8.32
C THR A 55 -4.85 11.14 7.03
N LEU A 56 -5.57 11.25 5.92
CA LEU A 56 -5.00 11.41 4.58
C LEU A 56 -5.41 12.74 3.96
N SER A 57 -4.46 13.42 3.32
CA SER A 57 -4.69 14.60 2.49
C SER A 57 -4.63 14.21 1.02
N PHE A 58 -5.70 14.46 0.26
CA PHE A 58 -5.80 14.00 -1.13
C PHE A 58 -4.64 14.48 -2.03
N PRO A 59 -4.28 15.77 -2.07
CA PRO A 59 -3.19 16.24 -2.94
C PRO A 59 -1.83 15.66 -2.54
N ALA A 60 -1.58 15.52 -1.23
CA ALA A 60 -0.32 14.97 -0.73
C ALA A 60 -0.20 13.48 -1.06
N GLU A 61 -1.26 12.71 -0.85
CA GLU A 61 -1.25 11.26 -1.12
C GLU A 61 -1.16 10.96 -2.62
N ILE A 62 -1.89 11.68 -3.47
CA ILE A 62 -1.78 11.48 -4.92
C ILE A 62 -0.37 11.82 -5.41
N SER A 63 0.21 12.94 -4.97
CA SER A 63 1.58 13.30 -5.36
C SER A 63 2.58 12.25 -4.89
N HIS A 64 2.44 11.77 -3.65
CA HIS A 64 3.29 10.71 -3.11
C HIS A 64 3.17 9.42 -3.94
N ILE A 65 1.94 8.94 -4.18
CA ILE A 65 1.70 7.69 -4.89
C ILE A 65 2.20 7.77 -6.34
N SER A 66 1.94 8.87 -7.04
CA SER A 66 2.45 9.06 -8.41
C SER A 66 3.97 8.98 -8.46
N ASN A 67 4.67 9.67 -7.55
CA ASN A 67 6.13 9.60 -7.47
C ASN A 67 6.62 8.16 -7.21
N GLN A 68 5.93 7.39 -6.37
CA GLN A 68 6.31 6.00 -6.10
C GLN A 68 6.07 5.09 -7.31
N ILE A 69 4.98 5.30 -8.05
CA ILE A 69 4.70 4.57 -9.30
C ILE A 69 5.79 4.88 -10.34
N ASP A 70 6.16 6.14 -10.51
CA ASP A 70 7.22 6.53 -11.45
C ASP A 70 8.57 5.87 -11.09
N LEU A 71 8.94 5.87 -9.80
CA LEU A 71 10.14 5.18 -9.33
C LEU A 71 10.09 3.67 -9.55
N LEU A 72 8.92 3.05 -9.40
CA LEU A 72 8.73 1.62 -9.67
C LEU A 72 8.87 1.31 -11.16
N ASN A 73 8.31 2.17 -12.03
CA ASN A 73 8.41 2.00 -13.48
C ASN A 73 9.86 2.12 -13.96
N ILE A 74 10.62 3.10 -13.44
CA ILE A 74 12.05 3.24 -13.73
C ILE A 74 12.79 1.97 -13.31
N LYS A 75 12.61 1.51 -12.08
CA LYS A 75 13.25 0.28 -11.59
C LYS A 75 12.86 -0.95 -12.40
N ALA A 76 11.57 -1.10 -12.74
CA ALA A 76 11.11 -2.20 -13.56
C ALA A 76 11.77 -2.19 -14.95
N SER A 77 11.99 -1.01 -15.54
CA SER A 77 12.68 -0.88 -16.83
C SER A 77 14.17 -1.24 -16.79
N GLU A 78 14.79 -1.21 -15.61
CA GLU A 78 16.18 -1.61 -15.38
C GLU A 78 16.34 -3.13 -15.20
N TYR A 79 15.23 -3.86 -14.99
CA TYR A 79 15.23 -5.29 -14.76
C TYR A 79 14.86 -6.05 -16.04
N ASP A 80 15.78 -6.87 -16.53
CA ASP A 80 15.50 -7.79 -17.62
C ASP A 80 14.88 -9.09 -17.06
N GLU A 81 13.86 -9.64 -17.75
CA GLU A 81 13.04 -10.79 -17.27
C GLU A 81 13.87 -12.05 -16.97
N SER A 82 15.06 -12.12 -17.56
CA SER A 82 16.01 -13.24 -17.49
C SER A 82 16.90 -13.25 -16.24
N THR A 83 17.11 -12.12 -15.56
CA THR A 83 18.07 -12.00 -14.43
C THR A 83 17.44 -11.56 -13.12
N SER A 84 16.27 -10.92 -13.15
CA SER A 84 15.72 -10.20 -11.99
C SER A 84 14.25 -10.51 -11.68
N LYS A 85 13.83 -11.76 -11.93
CA LYS A 85 12.44 -12.23 -11.72
C LYS A 85 11.88 -11.91 -10.33
N VAL A 86 12.71 -12.00 -9.28
CA VAL A 86 12.29 -11.66 -7.90
C VAL A 86 12.01 -10.17 -7.76
N GLU A 87 12.82 -9.31 -8.38
CA GLU A 87 12.64 -7.87 -8.30
C GLU A 87 11.43 -7.40 -9.12
N LEU A 88 11.18 -8.02 -10.28
CA LEU A 88 9.94 -7.80 -11.03
C LEU A 88 8.69 -8.16 -10.22
N VAL A 89 8.71 -9.29 -9.50
CA VAL A 89 7.62 -9.65 -8.58
C VAL A 89 7.43 -8.59 -7.48
N ARG A 90 8.52 -8.07 -6.90
CA ARG A 90 8.43 -7.01 -5.89
C ARG A 90 7.88 -5.71 -6.47
N CYS A 91 8.28 -5.33 -7.67
CA CYS A 91 7.73 -4.17 -8.36
C CYS A 91 6.22 -4.33 -8.58
N ASN A 92 5.79 -5.49 -9.08
CA ASN A 92 4.37 -5.77 -9.31
C ASN A 92 3.53 -5.74 -8.03
N VAL A 93 4.02 -6.35 -6.95
CA VAL A 93 3.34 -6.30 -5.65
C VAL A 93 3.17 -4.86 -5.15
N LYS A 94 4.21 -4.03 -5.29
CA LYS A 94 4.14 -2.62 -4.89
C LYS A 94 3.20 -1.81 -5.79
N ALA A 95 3.23 -2.04 -7.09
CA ALA A 95 2.30 -1.39 -8.02
C ALA A 95 0.85 -1.71 -7.65
N ASN A 96 0.53 -2.98 -7.39
CA ASN A 96 -0.82 -3.40 -6.94
C ASN A 96 -1.23 -2.74 -5.62
N HIS A 97 -0.30 -2.61 -4.67
CA HIS A 97 -0.54 -1.91 -3.41
C HIS A 97 -0.90 -0.44 -3.66
N TYR A 98 -0.12 0.28 -4.48
CA TYR A 98 -0.39 1.68 -4.82
C TYR A 98 -1.69 1.87 -5.61
N SER A 99 -2.01 0.98 -6.56
CA SER A 99 -3.32 0.98 -7.26
C SER A 99 -4.48 0.86 -6.27
N THR A 100 -4.37 -0.04 -5.28
CA THR A 100 -5.39 -0.19 -4.23
C THR A 100 -5.51 1.08 -3.37
N ARG A 101 -4.38 1.72 -3.03
CA ARG A 101 -4.40 3.01 -2.30
C ARG A 101 -5.13 4.09 -3.09
N ILE A 102 -4.88 4.19 -4.41
CA ILE A 102 -5.59 5.14 -5.29
C ILE A 102 -7.09 4.87 -5.29
N GLU A 103 -7.52 3.61 -5.44
CA GLU A 103 -8.94 3.26 -5.40
C GLU A 103 -9.60 3.68 -4.08
N ASN A 104 -8.91 3.47 -2.95
CA ASN A 104 -9.38 3.89 -1.64
C ASN A 104 -9.46 5.41 -1.53
N LEU A 105 -8.46 6.15 -2.02
CA LEU A 105 -8.49 7.61 -2.07
C LEU A 105 -9.65 8.13 -2.90
N CYS A 106 -9.88 7.56 -4.08
CA CYS A 106 -11.03 7.90 -4.93
C CYS A 106 -12.36 7.70 -4.19
N LYS A 107 -12.50 6.61 -3.41
CA LYS A 107 -13.67 6.37 -2.56
C LYS A 107 -13.80 7.40 -1.42
N ILE A 108 -12.71 7.71 -0.72
CA ILE A 108 -12.68 8.67 0.40
C ILE A 108 -13.11 10.06 -0.07
N PHE A 109 -12.55 10.52 -1.18
CA PHE A 109 -12.76 11.86 -1.71
C PHE A 109 -13.89 11.96 -2.74
N LYS A 110 -14.65 10.86 -2.94
CA LYS A 110 -15.78 10.79 -3.89
C LYS A 110 -15.40 11.19 -5.32
N ILE A 111 -14.19 10.83 -5.73
CA ILE A 111 -13.70 11.05 -7.09
C ILE A 111 -14.10 9.84 -7.91
N TYR A 112 -15.19 10.00 -8.65
CA TYR A 112 -15.65 8.97 -9.58
C TYR A 112 -14.71 8.97 -10.78
N SER A 113 -13.94 7.90 -10.94
CA SER A 113 -13.33 7.57 -12.24
C SER A 113 -14.49 7.39 -13.23
N ARG A 114 -14.61 8.31 -14.19
CA ARG A 114 -15.46 8.08 -15.36
C ARG A 114 -14.83 6.88 -16.09
N LYS A 115 -15.61 5.81 -16.21
CA LYS A 115 -15.35 4.70 -17.12
C LYS A 115 -15.12 5.22 -18.53
#